data_AF-A0A965QG77-F1
#
_entry.id   AF-A0A965QG77-F1
#
_cell.length_a   1.000
_cell.length_b   1.000
_cell.length_c   1.000
_cell.angle_alpha   90.00
_cell.angle_beta   90.00
_cell.angle_gamma   90.00
#
_symmetry.space_group_name_H-M   'P 1'
#
loop_
_entity.id
_entity.type
_entity.pdbx_description
1 polymer ?
#
loop_
_entity_poly.entity_id
_entity_poly.type
_entity_poly.pdbx_seq_one_letter_code
_entity_poly.pdbx_strand_id
1 'polypeptide(L)'
;MNNNLHGEQNFDADAKSFLEKHELMMRPMEIAANLAWWDANTTGSPLAFEKKEKAQNKIDEALSNASLFQQIKLLKDNKSKIKDPLLSRSVDILFLIYLEKQVPLNLLKKSSSLSNRVEQSFNSFRPVIQGKESTENDVRGILKNSVDSNLRKEAWEAGKKVGNILEKDLK
;
A
#
# COMPACT_ATOMS: atom_id res chain seq x y z
N MET A 1 35.98 -38.87 15.28
CA MET A 1 36.35 -37.73 14.43
C MET A 1 35.15 -36.80 14.39
N ASN A 2 35.15 -35.77 15.24
CA ASN A 2 34.09 -34.77 15.29
C ASN A 2 34.30 -33.75 14.17
N ASN A 3 33.55 -33.89 13.07
CA ASN A 3 33.49 -32.87 12.03
C ASN A 3 32.57 -31.73 12.50
N ASN A 4 33.10 -30.86 13.36
CA ASN A 4 32.52 -29.53 13.59
C ASN A 4 32.90 -28.61 12.42
N LEU A 5 32.19 -28.72 11.30
CA LEU A 5 32.18 -27.70 10.26
C LEU A 5 31.12 -26.65 10.60
N HIS A 6 31.30 -25.93 11.71
CA HIS A 6 30.58 -24.68 11.95
C HIS A 6 31.40 -23.56 11.32
N GLY A 7 31.27 -23.39 10.00
CA GLY A 7 31.66 -22.12 9.39
C GLY A 7 30.86 -21.02 10.10
N GLU A 8 31.54 -20.00 10.62
CA GLU A 8 30.88 -18.89 11.28
C GLU A 8 29.78 -18.34 10.38
N GLN A 9 28.56 -18.25 10.91
CA GLN A 9 27.44 -17.69 10.16
C GLN A 9 27.75 -16.25 9.76
N ASN A 10 27.83 -16.01 8.45
CA ASN A 10 28.10 -14.70 7.89
C ASN A 10 26.78 -13.94 7.67
N PHE A 11 26.36 -13.18 8.68
CA PHE A 11 25.11 -12.43 8.64
C PHE A 11 25.06 -11.32 7.58
N ASP A 12 26.21 -10.77 7.14
CA ASP A 12 26.24 -9.84 6.02
C ASP A 12 25.90 -10.55 4.70
N ALA A 13 26.46 -11.75 4.47
CA ALA A 13 26.16 -12.55 3.29
C ALA A 13 24.70 -13.03 3.28
N ASP A 14 24.19 -13.47 4.43
CA ASP A 14 22.79 -13.90 4.59
C ASP A 14 21.82 -12.74 4.33
N ALA A 15 22.09 -11.57 4.92
CA ALA A 15 21.27 -10.37 4.72
C ALA A 15 21.28 -9.94 3.24
N LYS A 16 22.46 -9.88 2.62
CA LYS A 16 22.58 -9.56 1.19
C LYS A 16 21.80 -10.52 0.31
N SER A 17 21.93 -11.83 0.54
CA SER A 17 21.20 -12.85 -0.23
C SER A 17 19.68 -12.72 -0.06
N PHE A 18 19.20 -12.42 1.16
CA PHE A 18 17.77 -12.20 1.39
C PHE A 18 17.27 -10.97 0.62
N LEU A 19 17.98 -9.86 0.70
CA LEU A 19 17.63 -8.61 0.00
C LEU A 19 17.57 -8.82 -1.53
N GLU A 20 18.57 -9.48 -2.11
CA GLU A 20 18.62 -9.75 -3.56
C GLU A 20 17.43 -10.62 -4.01
N LYS A 21 17.10 -11.67 -3.25
CA LYS A 21 15.94 -12.52 -3.54
C LYS A 21 14.61 -11.78 -3.38
N HIS A 22 14.49 -10.98 -2.32
CA HIS A 22 13.33 -10.13 -2.10
C HIS A 22 13.14 -9.16 -3.26
N GLU A 23 14.20 -8.46 -3.67
CA GLU A 23 14.14 -7.50 -4.77
C GLU A 23 13.75 -8.16 -6.09
N LEU A 24 14.35 -9.31 -6.44
CA LEU A 24 14.01 -10.06 -7.65
C LEU A 24 12.55 -10.50 -7.67
N MET A 25 12.00 -10.90 -6.52
CA MET A 25 10.60 -11.29 -6.37
C MET A 25 9.65 -10.09 -6.42
N MET A 26 9.95 -9.03 -5.66
CA MET A 26 9.02 -7.92 -5.42
C MET A 26 9.03 -6.88 -6.53
N ARG A 27 10.17 -6.57 -7.14
CA ARG A 27 10.29 -5.52 -8.16
C ARG A 27 9.24 -5.62 -9.28
N PRO A 28 9.04 -6.76 -9.96
CA PRO A 28 8.01 -6.84 -11.00
C PRO A 28 6.59 -6.69 -10.44
N MET A 29 6.33 -7.17 -9.22
CA MET A 29 5.00 -7.06 -8.58
C MET A 29 4.69 -5.60 -8.21
N GLU A 30 5.66 -4.88 -7.65
CA GLU A 30 5.49 -3.46 -7.30
C GLU A 30 5.32 -2.60 -8.54
N ILE A 31 6.10 -2.83 -9.61
CA ILE A 31 5.91 -2.11 -10.88
C ILE A 31 4.47 -2.31 -11.39
N ALA A 32 3.99 -3.56 -11.41
CA ALA A 32 2.64 -3.86 -11.87
C ALA A 32 1.56 -3.22 -10.98
N ALA A 33 1.72 -3.28 -9.66
CA ALA A 33 0.78 -2.68 -8.70
C ALA A 33 0.75 -1.15 -8.81
N ASN A 34 1.91 -0.51 -8.93
CA ASN A 34 2.02 0.94 -9.06
C ASN A 34 1.45 1.46 -10.38
N LEU A 35 1.66 0.75 -11.49
CA LEU A 35 1.03 1.08 -12.77
C LEU A 35 -0.50 0.92 -12.72
N ALA A 36 -1.00 -0.15 -12.10
CA ALA A 36 -2.43 -0.35 -11.91
C ALA A 36 -3.04 0.71 -10.98
N TRP A 37 -2.32 1.11 -9.93
CA TRP A 37 -2.72 2.19 -9.04
C TRP A 37 -2.83 3.53 -9.78
N TRP A 38 -1.84 3.84 -10.63
CA TRP A 38 -1.84 5.04 -11.46
C TRP A 38 -3.06 5.08 -12.41
N ASP A 39 -3.32 3.98 -13.13
CA ASP A 39 -4.47 3.86 -14.03
C ASP A 39 -5.79 4.04 -13.27
N ALA A 40 -5.93 3.39 -12.10
CA ALA A 40 -7.12 3.50 -11.26
C ALA A 40 -7.39 4.95 -10.80
N ASN A 41 -6.35 5.65 -10.31
CA ASN A 41 -6.51 7.01 -9.76
C ASN A 41 -6.59 8.10 -10.82
N THR A 42 -6.13 7.85 -12.04
CA THR A 42 -6.24 8.82 -13.14
C THR A 42 -7.54 8.67 -13.94
N THR A 43 -8.13 7.47 -13.96
CA THR A 43 -9.37 7.19 -14.73
C THR A 43 -10.62 7.08 -13.87
N GLY A 44 -10.50 6.65 -12.61
CA GLY A 44 -11.67 6.29 -11.79
C GLY A 44 -12.38 5.00 -12.22
N SER A 45 -11.82 4.25 -13.18
CA SER A 45 -12.50 3.11 -13.82
C SER A 45 -12.63 1.88 -12.91
N PRO A 46 -13.81 1.24 -12.82
CA PRO A 46 -13.98 -0.01 -12.06
C PRO A 46 -13.01 -1.11 -12.49
N LEU A 47 -12.72 -1.25 -13.79
CA LEU A 47 -11.78 -2.24 -14.29
C LEU A 47 -10.34 -1.94 -13.85
N ALA A 48 -9.96 -0.67 -13.78
CA ALA A 48 -8.64 -0.27 -13.31
C ALA A 48 -8.49 -0.55 -11.79
N PHE A 49 -9.53 -0.26 -11.00
CA PHE A 49 -9.58 -0.60 -9.59
C PHE A 49 -9.55 -2.11 -9.33
N GLU A 50 -10.18 -2.93 -10.17
CA GLU A 50 -10.11 -4.40 -10.07
C GLU A 50 -8.67 -4.91 -10.34
N LYS A 51 -8.00 -4.36 -11.37
CA LYS A 51 -6.60 -4.69 -11.66
C LYS A 51 -5.67 -4.31 -10.51
N LYS A 52 -5.86 -3.13 -9.94
CA LYS A 52 -5.11 -2.64 -8.77
C LYS A 52 -5.27 -3.59 -7.58
N GLU A 53 -6.50 -3.96 -7.22
CA GLU A 53 -6.76 -4.88 -6.10
C GLU A 53 -6.12 -6.26 -6.33
N LYS A 54 -6.23 -6.80 -7.54
CA LYS A 54 -5.57 -8.06 -7.91
C LYS A 54 -4.04 -7.98 -7.78
N ALA A 55 -3.43 -6.86 -8.18
CA ALA A 55 -2.00 -6.67 -8.06
C ALA A 55 -1.55 -6.52 -6.59
N GLN A 56 -2.27 -5.73 -5.79
CA GLN A 56 -1.99 -5.57 -4.36
C GLN A 56 -2.12 -6.89 -3.60
N ASN A 57 -3.15 -7.68 -3.90
CA ASN A 57 -3.35 -8.98 -3.25
C ASN A 57 -2.18 -9.95 -3.51
N LYS A 58 -1.50 -9.87 -4.67
CA LYS A 58 -0.30 -10.69 -4.95
C LYS A 58 0.89 -10.27 -4.09
N ILE A 59 1.07 -8.96 -3.89
CA ILE A 59 2.10 -8.41 -3.00
C ILE A 59 1.84 -8.86 -1.56
N ASP A 60 0.61 -8.68 -1.07
CA ASP A 60 0.22 -9.06 0.28
C ASP A 60 0.39 -10.56 0.51
N GLU A 61 0.03 -11.40 -0.46
CA GLU A 61 0.23 -12.85 -0.40
C GLU A 61 1.72 -13.23 -0.33
N ALA A 62 2.57 -12.64 -1.18
CA ALA A 62 4.00 -12.91 -1.18
C ALA A 62 4.67 -12.51 0.16
N LEU A 63 4.28 -11.36 0.72
CA LEU A 63 4.80 -10.86 2.00
C LEU A 63 4.21 -11.59 3.21
N SER A 64 3.03 -12.22 3.09
CA SER A 64 2.43 -13.06 4.14
C SER A 64 3.10 -14.44 4.32
N ASN A 65 4.08 -14.77 3.47
CA ASN A 65 4.76 -16.06 3.54
C ASN A 65 5.51 -16.25 4.87
N ALA A 66 5.04 -17.19 5.69
CA ALA A 66 5.59 -17.44 7.02
C ALA A 66 7.07 -17.85 6.99
N SER A 67 7.52 -18.59 5.98
CA SER A 67 8.93 -19.02 5.87
C SER A 67 9.85 -17.83 5.58
N LEU A 68 9.45 -16.94 4.67
CA LEU A 68 10.20 -15.71 4.39
C LEU A 68 10.20 -14.78 5.62
N PHE A 69 9.06 -14.69 6.33
CA PHE A 69 8.99 -13.92 7.57
C PHE A 69 9.96 -14.44 8.64
N GLN A 70 10.05 -15.76 8.83
CA GLN A 70 11.01 -16.32 9.79
C GLN A 70 12.46 -16.02 9.40
N GLN A 71 12.79 -16.04 8.10
CA GLN A 71 14.13 -15.68 7.62
C GLN A 71 14.48 -14.22 7.92
N ILE A 72 13.62 -13.25 7.58
CA ILE A 72 13.89 -11.84 7.88
C ILE A 72 13.88 -11.55 9.39
N LYS A 73 13.04 -12.26 10.15
CA LYS A 73 13.04 -12.18 11.62
C LYS A 73 14.35 -12.67 12.21
N LEU A 74 14.93 -13.76 11.71
CA LEU A 74 16.23 -14.25 12.16
C LEU A 74 17.34 -13.21 11.94
N LEU A 75 17.36 -12.58 10.76
CA LEU A 75 18.29 -11.50 10.45
C LEU A 75 18.08 -10.29 11.36
N LYS A 76 16.82 -9.92 11.62
CA LYS A 76 16.44 -8.82 12.52
C LYS A 76 16.89 -9.08 13.97
N ASP A 77 16.69 -10.30 14.47
CA ASP A 77 17.05 -10.71 15.83
C ASP A 77 18.58 -10.76 16.03
N ASN A 78 19.33 -11.01 14.94
CA ASN A 78 20.79 -11.05 14.94
C ASN A 78 21.43 -9.81 14.30
N LYS A 79 20.69 -8.71 14.18
CA LYS A 79 21.11 -7.50 13.47
C LYS A 79 22.47 -6.94 13.95
N SER A 80 22.81 -7.10 15.24
CA SER A 80 24.10 -6.67 15.79
C SER A 80 25.32 -7.39 15.19
N LYS A 81 25.10 -8.52 14.50
CA LYS A 81 26.13 -9.29 13.80
C LYS A 81 26.27 -8.89 12.32
N ILE A 82 25.35 -8.06 11.79
CA ILE A 82 25.43 -7.48 10.44
C ILE A 82 26.31 -6.23 10.55
N LYS A 83 27.51 -6.27 9.95
CA LYS A 83 28.52 -5.22 10.06
C LYS A 83 28.29 -4.10 9.07
N ASP A 84 27.70 -4.41 7.91
CA ASP A 84 27.34 -3.40 6.92
C ASP A 84 26.12 -2.59 7.43
N PRO A 85 26.27 -1.27 7.64
CA PRO A 85 25.19 -0.44 8.18
C PRO A 85 23.97 -0.32 7.23
N LEU A 86 24.18 -0.40 5.91
CA LEU A 86 23.08 -0.36 4.94
C LEU A 86 22.31 -1.68 4.95
N LEU A 87 22.99 -2.82 4.97
CA LEU A 87 22.32 -4.13 5.11
C LEU A 87 21.54 -4.20 6.43
N SER A 88 22.17 -3.74 7.51
CA SER A 88 21.57 -3.70 8.84
C SER A 88 20.28 -2.86 8.86
N ARG A 89 20.27 -1.69 8.20
CA ARG A 89 19.07 -0.84 8.08
C ARG A 89 18.00 -1.46 7.20
N SER A 90 18.37 -2.03 6.07
CA SER A 90 17.44 -2.68 5.14
C SER A 90 16.72 -3.86 5.77
N VAL A 91 17.40 -4.63 6.63
CA VAL A 91 16.78 -5.71 7.40
C VAL A 91 15.67 -5.20 8.33
N ASP A 92 15.85 -4.05 9.00
CA ASP A 92 14.77 -3.48 9.81
C ASP A 92 13.55 -3.11 8.97
N ILE A 93 13.77 -2.48 7.82
CA ILE A 93 12.68 -2.01 6.94
C ILE A 93 11.91 -3.21 6.41
N LEU A 94 12.62 -4.21 5.86
CA LEU A 94 11.99 -5.42 5.36
C LEU A 94 11.26 -6.18 6.47
N PHE A 95 11.85 -6.29 7.66
CA PHE A 95 11.16 -6.92 8.78
C PHE A 95 9.79 -6.27 9.06
N LEU A 96 9.71 -4.94 9.08
CA LEU A 96 8.45 -4.23 9.30
C LEU A 96 7.44 -4.45 8.16
N ILE A 97 7.91 -4.45 6.91
CA ILE A 97 7.09 -4.72 5.72
C ILE A 97 6.50 -6.14 5.76
N TYR A 98 7.27 -7.15 6.17
CA TYR A 98 6.73 -8.51 6.31
C TYR A 98 5.84 -8.63 7.54
N LEU A 99 6.18 -7.96 8.67
CA LEU A 99 5.46 -8.05 9.93
C LEU A 99 3.99 -7.62 9.78
N GLU A 100 3.72 -6.52 9.07
CA GLU A 100 2.35 -6.05 8.86
C GLU A 100 1.48 -7.04 8.05
N LYS A 101 2.10 -7.98 7.33
CA LYS A 101 1.41 -8.99 6.53
C LYS A 101 1.25 -10.34 7.26
N GLN A 102 1.67 -10.46 8.51
CA GLN A 102 1.53 -11.68 9.31
C GLN A 102 0.14 -11.82 9.97
N VAL A 103 -0.91 -11.63 9.17
CA VAL A 103 -2.31 -11.83 9.58
C VAL A 103 -2.98 -12.81 8.61
N PRO A 104 -4.12 -13.43 8.97
CA PRO A 104 -4.83 -14.35 8.07
C PRO A 104 -5.05 -13.75 6.67
N LEU A 105 -4.69 -14.50 5.62
CA LEU A 105 -4.74 -14.02 4.22
C LEU A 105 -6.13 -13.53 3.80
N ASN A 106 -7.20 -14.13 4.34
CA ASN A 106 -8.57 -13.67 4.10
C ASN A 106 -8.84 -12.29 4.71
N LEU A 107 -8.20 -11.93 5.83
CA LEU A 107 -8.30 -10.59 6.42
C LEU A 107 -7.50 -9.57 5.61
N LEU A 108 -6.31 -9.92 5.10
CA LEU A 108 -5.57 -9.05 4.17
C LEU A 108 -6.40 -8.71 2.94
N LYS A 109 -6.99 -9.73 2.28
CA LYS A 109 -7.86 -9.54 1.11
C LYS A 109 -9.07 -8.67 1.43
N LYS A 110 -9.72 -8.89 2.58
CA LYS A 110 -10.86 -8.04 3.02
C LYS A 110 -10.43 -6.59 3.25
N SER A 111 -9.29 -6.36 3.91
CA SER A 111 -8.76 -5.02 4.15
C SER A 111 -8.43 -4.31 2.84
N SER A 112 -7.70 -4.97 1.95
CA SER A 112 -7.35 -4.44 0.63
C SER A 112 -8.60 -4.08 -0.18
N SER A 113 -9.57 -4.99 -0.23
CA SER A 113 -10.85 -4.76 -0.91
C SER A 113 -11.63 -3.58 -0.33
N LEU A 114 -11.69 -3.46 1.00
CA LEU A 114 -12.34 -2.34 1.67
C LEU A 114 -11.67 -1.00 1.33
N SER A 115 -10.34 -0.92 1.47
CA SER A 115 -9.57 0.27 1.10
C SER A 115 -9.77 0.62 -0.38
N ASN A 116 -9.80 -0.37 -1.27
CA ASN A 116 -9.99 -0.17 -2.69
C ASN A 116 -11.38 0.40 -3.02
N ARG A 117 -12.45 -0.12 -2.40
CA ARG A 117 -13.83 0.41 -2.57
C ARG A 117 -13.98 1.83 -2.06
N VAL A 118 -13.39 2.14 -0.91
CA VAL A 118 -13.39 3.51 -0.34
C VAL A 118 -12.67 4.48 -1.28
N GLU A 119 -11.49 4.12 -1.76
CA GLU A 119 -10.71 4.94 -2.68
C GLU A 119 -11.40 5.14 -4.03
N GLN A 120 -12.03 4.10 -4.58
CA GLN A 120 -12.81 4.19 -5.81
C GLN A 120 -14.01 5.14 -5.65
N SER A 121 -14.75 4.99 -4.55
CA SER A 121 -15.91 5.83 -4.26
C SER A 121 -15.49 7.29 -4.11
N PHE A 122 -14.35 7.56 -3.47
CA PHE A 122 -13.83 8.93 -3.34
C PHE A 122 -13.38 9.50 -4.70
N ASN A 123 -12.64 8.73 -5.50
CA ASN A 123 -12.13 9.19 -6.82
C ASN A 123 -13.23 9.44 -7.85
N SER A 124 -14.25 8.58 -7.87
CA SER A 124 -15.35 8.67 -8.85
C SER A 124 -16.46 9.62 -8.42
N PHE A 125 -16.48 10.09 -7.16
CA PHE A 125 -17.50 11.02 -6.68
C PHE A 125 -17.48 12.34 -7.46
N ARG A 126 -18.67 12.79 -7.83
CA ARG A 126 -18.90 14.08 -8.51
C ARG A 126 -19.91 14.89 -7.71
N PRO A 127 -19.48 15.86 -6.90
CA PRO A 127 -20.41 16.77 -6.24
C PRO A 127 -21.19 17.59 -7.27
N VAL A 128 -22.47 17.83 -7.00
CA VAL A 128 -23.31 18.72 -7.81
C VAL A 128 -23.29 20.11 -7.17
N ILE A 129 -22.84 21.10 -7.94
CA ILE A 129 -22.79 22.52 -7.55
C ILE A 129 -23.53 23.30 -8.64
N GLN A 130 -24.52 24.12 -8.26
CA GLN A 130 -25.37 24.88 -9.17
C GLN A 130 -26.00 24.00 -10.27
N GLY A 131 -26.37 22.77 -9.92
CA GLY A 131 -26.98 21.81 -10.86
C GLY A 131 -25.99 21.13 -11.82
N LYS A 132 -24.68 21.37 -11.70
CA LYS A 132 -23.64 20.77 -12.54
C LYS A 132 -22.75 19.82 -11.74
N GLU A 133 -22.51 18.63 -12.27
CA GLU A 133 -21.45 17.74 -11.78
C GLU A 133 -20.09 18.42 -11.87
N SER A 134 -19.36 18.39 -10.77
CA SER A 134 -18.07 19.05 -10.60
C SER A 134 -17.02 18.04 -10.15
N THR A 135 -15.76 18.29 -10.48
CA THR A 135 -14.62 17.52 -9.99
C THR A 135 -14.14 18.06 -8.64
N GLU A 136 -13.32 17.30 -7.91
CA GLU A 136 -12.64 17.79 -6.70
C GLU A 136 -11.75 19.01 -7.00
N ASN A 137 -11.15 19.07 -8.21
CA ASN A 137 -10.37 20.24 -8.63
C ASN A 137 -11.25 21.48 -8.80
N ASP A 138 -12.48 21.32 -9.32
CA ASP A 138 -13.43 22.43 -9.43
C ASP A 138 -13.86 22.93 -8.05
N VAL A 139 -14.17 22.02 -7.12
CA VAL A 139 -14.49 22.34 -5.71
C VAL A 139 -13.34 23.14 -5.10
N ARG A 140 -12.09 22.66 -5.21
CA ARG A 140 -10.90 23.34 -4.69
C ARG A 140 -10.69 24.70 -5.34
N GLY A 141 -10.93 24.80 -6.65
CA GLY A 141 -10.88 26.04 -7.40
C GLY A 141 -11.85 27.08 -6.85
N ILE A 142 -13.12 26.70 -6.64
CA ILE A 142 -14.14 27.56 -6.03
C ILE A 142 -13.72 27.99 -4.62
N LEU A 143 -13.34 27.03 -3.77
CA LEU A 143 -12.95 27.31 -2.39
C LEU A 143 -11.71 28.21 -2.28
N LYS A 144 -10.79 28.14 -3.24
CA LYS A 144 -9.58 28.96 -3.24
C LYS A 144 -9.83 30.37 -3.78
N ASN A 145 -10.58 30.48 -4.87
CA ASN A 145 -10.60 31.70 -5.69
C ASN A 145 -11.90 32.50 -5.59
N SER A 146 -13.01 31.90 -5.18
CA SER A 146 -14.29 32.60 -5.09
C SER A 146 -14.30 33.57 -3.91
N VAL A 147 -14.90 34.75 -4.14
CA VAL A 147 -15.25 35.74 -3.10
C VAL A 147 -16.73 35.67 -2.71
N ASP A 148 -17.54 34.88 -3.43
CA ASP A 148 -18.94 34.63 -3.10
C ASP A 148 -19.03 33.58 -1.97
N SER A 149 -19.47 34.03 -0.79
CA SER A 149 -19.62 33.18 0.39
C SER A 149 -20.67 32.07 0.20
N ASN A 150 -21.74 32.31 -0.57
CA ASN A 150 -22.79 31.32 -0.81
C ASN A 150 -22.25 30.20 -1.70
N LEU A 151 -21.57 30.56 -2.79
CA LEU A 151 -20.96 29.60 -3.70
C LEU A 151 -19.89 28.74 -3.00
N ARG A 152 -19.07 29.33 -2.11
CA ARG A 152 -18.08 28.57 -1.32
C ARG A 152 -18.74 27.59 -0.37
N LYS A 153 -19.81 28.02 0.31
CA LYS A 153 -20.58 27.16 1.21
C LYS A 153 -21.18 25.98 0.46
N GLU A 154 -21.85 26.25 -0.66
CA GLU A 154 -22.44 25.20 -1.51
C GLU A 154 -21.38 24.20 -1.98
N ALA A 155 -20.24 24.67 -2.49
CA ALA A 155 -19.14 23.82 -2.93
C ALA A 155 -18.57 22.96 -1.79
N TRP A 156 -18.39 23.54 -0.60
CA TRP A 156 -17.94 22.81 0.57
C TRP A 156 -18.94 21.72 0.97
N GLU A 157 -20.21 22.05 1.13
CA GLU A 157 -21.26 21.12 1.54
C GLU A 157 -21.44 20.00 0.50
N ALA A 158 -21.43 20.34 -0.79
CA ALA A 158 -21.51 19.39 -1.88
C ALA A 158 -20.34 18.40 -1.85
N GLY A 159 -19.11 18.88 -1.66
CA GLY A 159 -17.92 18.03 -1.52
C GLY A 159 -17.99 17.08 -0.30
N LYS A 160 -18.62 17.51 0.81
CA LYS A 160 -18.78 16.64 2.00
C LYS A 160 -19.81 15.53 1.84
N LYS A 161 -20.70 15.59 0.86
CA LYS A 161 -21.69 14.52 0.60
C LYS A 161 -21.05 13.16 0.28
N VAL A 162 -19.78 13.12 -0.15
CA VAL A 162 -19.02 11.87 -0.27
C VAL A 162 -18.99 11.08 1.04
N GLY A 163 -19.02 11.75 2.20
CA GLY A 163 -19.05 11.11 3.51
C GLY A 163 -20.25 10.17 3.69
N ASN A 164 -21.43 10.56 3.19
CA ASN A 164 -22.64 9.74 3.27
C ASN A 164 -22.54 8.44 2.44
N ILE A 165 -21.71 8.46 1.39
CA ILE A 165 -21.44 7.29 0.55
C ILE A 165 -20.48 6.36 1.30
N LEU A 166 -19.41 6.91 1.86
CA LEU A 166 -18.33 6.16 2.51
C LEU A 166 -18.68 5.62 3.90
N GLU A 167 -19.62 6.25 4.61
CA GLU A 167 -19.97 5.87 6.00
C GLU A 167 -20.31 4.38 6.14
N LYS A 168 -20.95 3.78 5.13
CA LYS A 168 -21.34 2.37 5.14
C LYS A 168 -20.16 1.40 5.16
N ASP A 169 -19.02 1.83 4.62
CA ASP A 169 -17.79 1.06 4.56
C ASP A 169 -16.92 1.24 5.81
N LEU A 170 -17.26 2.19 6.69
CA LEU A 170 -16.47 2.53 7.89
C LEU A 170 -17.15 2.08 9.20
N LYS A 171 -18.27 1.36 9.12
CA LYS A 171 -19.00 0.77 10.25
C LYS A 171 -18.62 -0.69 10.44
#